data_AF-A0A349DII5-F1
#
_entry.id   AF-A0A349DII5-F1
#
_cell.length_a   1.000
_cell.length_b   1.000
_cell.length_c   1.000
_cell.angle_alpha   90.00
_cell.angle_beta   90.00
_cell.angle_gamma   90.00
#
_symmetry.space_group_name_H-M   'P 1'
#
loop_
_entity.id
_entity.type
_entity.pdbx_description
1 polymer ?
#
loop_
_entity_poly.entity_id
_entity_poly.type
_entity_poly.pdbx_seq_one_letter_code
_entity_poly.pdbx_strand_id
1 'polypeptide(L)'
;MFKIIRNKIRSWKNSRELQKSNWGREYGWYIEFEGKIIGELVDCEFRDMFWDRYKIIPKNDQWGSYLFDEKHWFESAFKFKNKHYNLYAPNPFTGGIGDLKISKQIEIRGLYLTSIG
;
A
#
# COMPACT_ATOMS: atom_id res chain seq x y z
N MET A 1 -12.96 -33.77 -10.37
CA MET A 1 -13.65 -33.41 -9.11
C MET A 1 -12.69 -32.92 -8.01
N PHE A 2 -11.63 -33.68 -7.66
CA PHE A 2 -10.63 -33.28 -6.64
C PHE A 2 -9.91 -31.94 -6.86
N LYS A 3 -9.58 -31.59 -8.11
CA LYS A 3 -8.91 -30.31 -8.46
C LYS A 3 -9.76 -29.08 -8.10
N ILE A 4 -11.09 -29.18 -8.26
CA ILE A 4 -12.03 -28.09 -7.98
C ILE A 4 -12.11 -27.83 -6.47
N ILE A 5 -12.21 -28.90 -5.67
CA ILE A 5 -12.26 -28.81 -4.21
C ILE A 5 -10.94 -28.20 -3.68
N ARG A 6 -9.79 -28.64 -4.20
CA ARG A 6 -8.47 -28.11 -3.82
C ARG A 6 -8.32 -26.63 -4.13
N ASN A 7 -8.79 -26.18 -5.29
CA ASN A 7 -8.75 -24.77 -5.68
C ASN A 7 -9.65 -23.90 -4.79
N LYS A 8 -10.85 -24.40 -4.44
CA LYS A 8 -11.75 -23.71 -3.49
C LYS A 8 -11.10 -23.59 -2.12
N ILE A 9 -10.54 -24.66 -1.55
CA ILE A 9 -9.86 -24.63 -0.24
C ILE A 9 -8.71 -23.62 -0.23
N ARG A 10 -7.89 -23.59 -1.30
CA ARG A 10 -6.79 -22.62 -1.44
C ARG A 10 -7.30 -21.18 -1.47
N SER A 11 -8.29 -20.88 -2.30
CA SER A 11 -8.90 -19.55 -2.40
C SER A 11 -9.47 -19.07 -1.06
N TRP A 12 -10.12 -19.96 -0.30
CA TRP A 12 -10.63 -19.64 1.04
C TRP A 12 -9.52 -19.36 2.04
N LYS A 13 -8.46 -20.18 2.05
CA LYS A 13 -7.29 -19.98 2.92
C LYS A 13 -6.63 -18.63 2.62
N ASN A 14 -6.44 -18.33 1.33
CA ASN A 14 -5.87 -17.07 0.84
C ASN A 14 -6.71 -15.86 1.28
N SER A 15 -8.04 -15.93 1.15
CA SER A 15 -8.94 -14.86 1.61
C SER A 15 -8.85 -14.63 3.13
N ARG A 16 -8.81 -15.71 3.92
CA ARG A 16 -8.70 -15.62 5.38
C ARG A 16 -7.36 -15.04 5.83
N GLU A 17 -6.27 -15.42 5.19
CA GLU A 17 -4.95 -14.85 5.44
C GLU A 17 -4.92 -13.35 5.11
N LEU A 18 -5.48 -12.99 3.95
CA LEU A 18 -5.54 -11.61 3.52
C LEU A 18 -6.33 -10.76 4.52
N GLN A 19 -7.51 -11.23 4.95
CA GLN A 19 -8.31 -10.57 6.00
C GLN A 19 -7.54 -10.39 7.32
N LYS A 20 -6.78 -11.41 7.76
CA LYS A 20 -5.98 -11.33 8.98
C LYS A 20 -4.92 -10.23 8.91
N SER A 21 -4.33 -10.02 7.74
CA SER A 21 -3.31 -8.98 7.51
C SER A 21 -3.88 -7.58 7.23
N ASN A 22 -5.16 -7.35 7.56
CA ASN A 22 -5.93 -6.18 7.13
C ASN A 22 -5.81 -5.91 5.62
N TRP A 23 -6.02 -6.96 4.84
CA TRP A 23 -5.91 -6.96 3.38
C TRP A 23 -4.53 -6.56 2.84
N GLY A 24 -3.48 -6.96 3.56
CA GLY A 24 -2.08 -6.73 3.26
C GLY A 24 -1.47 -5.48 3.91
N ARG A 25 -2.28 -4.62 4.55
CA ARG A 25 -1.82 -3.35 5.13
C ARG A 25 -0.82 -3.52 6.27
N GLU A 26 -0.96 -4.58 7.07
CA GLU A 26 -0.05 -4.86 8.19
C GLU A 26 1.38 -5.13 7.75
N TYR A 27 1.58 -5.58 6.50
CA TYR A 27 2.91 -5.84 5.95
C TYR A 27 3.59 -4.58 5.38
N GLY A 28 2.85 -3.49 5.24
CA GLY A 28 3.31 -2.28 4.57
C GLY A 28 3.45 -2.43 3.05
N TRP A 29 3.88 -1.34 2.43
CA TRP A 29 3.93 -1.20 0.97
C TRP A 29 5.26 -0.57 0.55
N TYR A 30 5.82 -1.05 -0.56
CA TYR A 30 6.83 -0.29 -1.29
C TYR A 30 6.17 0.79 -2.13
N ILE A 31 6.79 1.97 -2.17
CA ILE A 31 6.43 3.06 -3.09
C ILE A 31 7.32 2.92 -4.32
N GLU A 32 6.70 2.75 -5.48
CA GLU A 32 7.36 2.66 -6.77
C GLU A 32 7.08 3.89 -7.63
N PHE A 33 8.15 4.44 -8.21
CA PHE A 33 8.11 5.53 -9.16
C PHE A 33 9.04 5.20 -10.33
N GLU A 34 8.55 5.32 -11.58
CA GLU A 34 9.31 5.00 -12.80
C GLU A 34 10.03 3.63 -12.76
N GLY A 35 9.34 2.61 -12.21
CA GLY A 35 9.87 1.24 -12.10
C GLY A 35 10.94 1.04 -11.02
N LYS A 36 11.19 2.04 -10.17
CA LYS A 36 12.14 1.97 -9.06
C LYS A 36 11.41 2.04 -7.73
N ILE A 37 11.83 1.20 -6.76
CA ILE A 37 11.39 1.34 -5.37
C ILE A 37 12.15 2.50 -4.74
N ILE A 38 11.40 3.54 -4.36
CA ILE A 38 11.93 4.82 -3.85
C ILE A 38 11.69 5.01 -2.35
N GLY A 39 10.81 4.20 -1.75
CA GLY A 39 10.53 4.24 -0.32
C GLY A 39 9.49 3.22 0.10
N GLU A 40 8.98 3.39 1.31
CA GLU A 40 8.03 2.49 1.95
C GLU A 40 6.92 3.26 2.66
N LEU A 41 5.75 2.62 2.74
CA LEU A 41 4.66 2.97 3.63
C LEU A 41 4.58 1.92 4.74
N VAL A 42 4.66 2.38 5.98
CA VAL A 42 4.64 1.54 7.18
C VAL A 42 3.66 2.11 8.21
N ASP A 43 3.46 1.36 9.31
CA ASP A 43 2.65 1.76 10.46
C ASP A 43 1.25 2.23 10.05
N CYS A 44 0.51 1.36 9.35
CA CYS A 44 -0.86 1.64 8.93
C CYS A 44 -1.76 1.94 10.14
N GLU A 45 -2.42 3.07 10.12
CA GLU A 45 -3.41 3.47 11.11
C GLU A 45 -4.72 3.81 10.40
N PHE A 46 -5.80 3.10 10.74
CA PHE A 46 -7.13 3.42 10.24
C PHE A 46 -7.55 4.80 10.74
N ARG A 47 -8.09 5.63 9.84
CA ARG A 47 -8.66 6.93 10.17
C ARG A 47 -10.18 6.88 10.07
N ASP A 48 -10.77 7.60 9.13
CA ASP A 48 -12.21 7.66 8.92
C ASP A 48 -12.51 7.40 7.44
N MET A 49 -13.74 7.04 7.10
CA MET A 49 -14.23 6.96 5.72
C MET A 49 -13.30 6.22 4.75
N PHE A 50 -12.74 5.10 5.20
CA PHE A 50 -11.82 4.24 4.43
C PHE A 50 -10.44 4.85 4.14
N TRP A 51 -10.07 5.92 4.84
CA TRP A 51 -8.72 6.47 4.82
C TRP A 51 -7.84 5.73 5.80
N ASP A 52 -6.67 5.35 5.33
CA ASP A 52 -5.61 4.74 6.12
C ASP A 52 -4.41 5.68 6.09
N ARG A 53 -3.88 6.03 7.27
CA ARG A 53 -2.67 6.83 7.41
C ARG A 53 -1.45 5.94 7.48
N TYR A 54 -0.39 6.33 6.80
CA TYR A 54 0.90 5.64 6.80
C TYR A 54 2.03 6.61 7.08
N LYS A 55 3.12 6.11 7.68
CA LYS A 55 4.41 6.81 7.69
C LYS A 55 5.16 6.52 6.40
N ILE A 56 5.82 7.53 5.87
CA ILE A 56 6.68 7.42 4.68
C ILE A 56 8.13 7.24 5.14
N ILE A 57 8.76 6.18 4.69
CA ILE A 57 10.21 5.95 4.87
C ILE A 57 10.87 6.03 3.49
N PRO A 58 11.63 7.10 3.19
CA PRO A 58 12.36 7.18 1.93
C PRO A 58 13.52 6.18 1.94
N LYS A 59 13.85 5.64 0.76
CA LYS A 59 14.97 4.71 0.60
C LYS A 59 16.33 5.39 0.83
N ASN A 60 16.43 6.67 0.49
CA ASN A 60 17.58 7.54 0.72
C ASN A 60 17.14 9.01 0.67
N ASP A 61 18.04 9.93 0.99
CA ASP A 61 17.74 11.37 1.07
C ASP A 61 17.29 11.96 -0.26
N GLN A 62 17.86 11.50 -1.38
CA GLN A 62 17.46 11.94 -2.73
C GLN A 62 15.97 11.64 -2.99
N TRP A 63 15.51 10.43 -2.65
CA TRP A 63 14.10 10.08 -2.77
C TRP A 63 13.23 10.75 -1.71
N GLY A 64 13.80 11.13 -0.57
CA GLY A 64 13.12 11.93 0.44
C GLY A 64 12.59 13.25 -0.15
N SER A 65 13.41 13.97 -0.91
CA SER A 65 12.97 15.21 -1.56
C SER A 65 11.77 15.00 -2.50
N TYR A 66 11.72 13.86 -3.19
CA TYR A 66 10.62 13.52 -4.10
C TYR A 66 9.36 13.06 -3.35
N LEU A 67 9.53 12.21 -2.33
CA LEU A 67 8.44 11.66 -1.54
C LEU A 67 7.78 12.68 -0.61
N PHE A 68 8.46 13.79 -0.29
CA PHE A 68 7.90 14.88 0.50
C PHE A 68 7.53 16.11 -0.34
N ASP A 69 7.47 15.96 -1.66
CA ASP A 69 6.83 16.91 -2.56
C ASP A 69 5.39 16.46 -2.84
N GLU A 70 4.43 17.24 -2.31
CA GLU A 70 2.99 16.97 -2.40
C GLU A 70 2.50 16.86 -3.85
N LYS A 71 3.15 17.56 -4.80
CA LYS A 71 2.77 17.55 -6.20
C LYS A 71 2.76 16.14 -6.79
N HIS A 72 3.76 15.32 -6.44
CA HIS A 72 3.87 13.95 -6.96
C HIS A 72 2.78 13.02 -6.41
N TRP A 73 2.28 13.31 -5.21
CA TRP A 73 1.15 12.58 -4.64
C TRP A 73 -0.18 12.98 -5.27
N PHE A 74 -0.38 14.27 -5.58
CA PHE A 74 -1.58 14.75 -6.27
C PHE A 74 -1.66 14.24 -7.71
N GLU A 75 -0.53 14.17 -8.41
CA GLU A 75 -0.44 13.64 -9.78
C GLU A 75 -0.62 12.11 -9.84
N SER A 76 -0.80 11.43 -8.69
CA SER A 76 -0.95 9.97 -8.59
C SER A 76 0.18 9.21 -9.29
N ALA A 77 1.41 9.74 -9.20
CA ALA A 77 2.57 9.22 -9.92
C ALA A 77 3.08 7.88 -9.38
N PHE A 78 2.65 7.50 -8.17
CA PHE A 78 3.17 6.35 -7.43
C PHE A 78 2.33 5.10 -7.61
N LYS A 79 3.02 3.96 -7.65
CA LYS A 79 2.42 2.63 -7.49
C LYS A 79 2.82 2.05 -6.15
N PHE A 80 1.93 1.25 -5.54
CA PHE A 80 2.18 0.66 -4.23
C PHE A 80 2.22 -0.86 -4.35
N LYS A 81 3.35 -1.45 -3.96
CA LYS A 81 3.57 -2.90 -4.01
C LYS A 81 3.57 -3.48 -2.62
N ASN A 82 2.70 -4.43 -2.34
CA ASN A 82 2.64 -5.07 -1.03
C ASN A 82 3.97 -5.78 -0.74
N LYS A 83 4.56 -5.53 0.42
CA LYS A 83 5.91 -6.04 0.75
C LYS A 83 5.94 -7.56 0.90
N HIS A 84 4.85 -8.17 1.35
CA HIS A 84 4.76 -9.61 1.59
C HIS A 84 4.30 -10.36 0.35
N TYR A 85 3.20 -9.93 -0.27
CA TYR A 85 2.61 -10.63 -1.42
C TYR A 85 3.24 -10.26 -2.76
N ASN A 86 4.06 -9.21 -2.83
CA ASN A 86 4.70 -8.73 -4.06
C ASN A 86 3.68 -8.37 -5.16
N LEU A 87 2.47 -7.96 -4.77
CA LEU A 87 1.36 -7.55 -5.65
C LEU A 87 1.12 -6.06 -5.53
N TYR A 88 0.71 -5.41 -6.62
CA TYR A 88 0.35 -3.99 -6.61
C TYR A 88 -1.09 -3.80 -6.12
N ALA A 89 -1.31 -2.72 -5.38
CA ALA A 89 -2.67 -2.27 -5.07
C ALA A 89 -3.37 -1.81 -6.36
N PRO A 90 -4.63 -2.23 -6.61
CA PRO A 90 -5.27 -1.99 -7.88
C PRO A 90 -5.74 -0.54 -8.04
N ASN A 91 -6.30 0.07 -7.00
CA ASN A 91 -6.94 1.40 -7.07
C ASN A 91 -6.68 2.25 -5.81
N PRO A 92 -5.41 2.56 -5.49
CA PRO A 92 -5.09 3.47 -4.39
C PRO A 92 -5.46 4.91 -4.78
N PHE A 93 -5.99 5.68 -3.83
CA PHE A 93 -6.30 7.09 -3.99
C PHE A 93 -5.57 7.90 -2.90
N THR A 94 -4.65 8.74 -3.33
CA THR A 94 -3.87 9.65 -2.49
C THR A 94 -4.66 10.95 -2.32
N GLY A 95 -4.85 11.43 -1.08
CA GLY A 95 -5.63 12.67 -0.94
C GLY A 95 -5.68 13.34 0.43
N GLY A 96 -5.44 12.64 1.54
CA GLY A 96 -5.25 13.32 2.83
C GLY A 96 -3.79 13.74 2.98
N ILE A 97 -3.42 14.79 2.23
CA ILE A 97 -2.09 15.39 2.24
C ILE A 97 -2.15 16.58 3.21
N GLY A 98 -1.62 16.41 4.42
CA GLY A 98 -1.14 17.53 5.23
C GLY A 98 0.28 17.89 4.81
N ASP A 99 0.94 18.82 5.53
CA ASP A 99 2.34 19.15 5.25
C ASP A 99 3.23 17.89 5.40
N LEU A 100 3.67 17.34 4.28
CA LEU A 100 4.45 16.10 4.23
C LEU A 100 5.86 16.27 4.77
N LYS A 101 6.42 17.48 4.67
CA LYS A 101 7.78 17.77 5.16
C LYS A 101 7.82 17.75 6.68
N ILE A 102 6.72 18.17 7.32
CA ILE A 102 6.58 18.14 8.77
C ILE A 102 6.10 16.77 9.25
N SER A 103 4.98 16.29 8.72
CA SER A 103 4.29 15.10 9.26
C SER A 103 4.97 13.79 8.86
N LYS A 104 5.60 13.75 7.67
CA LYS A 104 6.12 12.53 7.03
C LYS A 104 5.09 11.40 6.96
N GLN A 105 3.80 11.77 6.87
CA GLN A 105 2.66 10.87 6.89
C GLN A 105 1.72 11.20 5.74
N ILE A 106 1.13 10.17 5.15
CA ILE A 106 0.16 10.29 4.06
C ILE A 106 -1.08 9.50 4.37
N GLU A 107 -2.24 10.03 4.01
CA GLU A 107 -3.49 9.27 4.03
C GLU A 107 -3.85 8.80 2.62
N ILE A 108 -4.11 7.50 2.51
CA ILE A 108 -4.43 6.84 1.26
C ILE A 108 -5.69 6.02 1.48
N ARG A 109 -6.64 6.19 0.56
CA ARG A 109 -7.85 5.36 0.48
C ARG A 109 -7.62 4.25 -0.53
N GLY A 110 -8.20 3.08 -0.29
CA GLY A 110 -8.16 1.99 -1.30
C GLY A 110 -6.83 1.23 -1.37
N LEU A 111 -5.92 1.43 -0.41
CA LEU A 111 -4.62 0.76 -0.40
C LEU A 111 -4.72 -0.63 0.24
N TYR A 112 -5.25 -1.59 -0.52
CA TYR A 112 -5.40 -2.98 -0.09
C TYR A 112 -5.42 -3.96 -1.27
N LEU A 113 -5.19 -5.24 -0.97
CA LEU A 113 -5.36 -6.33 -1.93
C LEU A 113 -6.75 -6.94 -1.83
N THR A 114 -7.31 -7.40 -2.95
CA THR A 114 -8.59 -8.12 -2.98
C THR A 114 -8.43 -9.63 -3.15
N SER A 115 -7.27 -10.07 -3.63
CA SER A 115 -6.92 -11.48 -3.78
C SER A 115 -5.40 -11.68 -3.78
N ILE A 116 -4.98 -12.88 -3.37
CA ILE A 116 -3.62 -13.41 -3.49
C ILE A 116 -3.78 -14.78 -4.17
N GLY A 117 -3.08 -15.01 -5.29
CA GLY A 117 -3.40 -16.09 -6.26
C GLY A 117 -3.42 -17.53 -5.75
#